data_AF-A0A6I9MV92-F1
#
_entry.id   AF-A0A6I9MV92-F1
#
_cell.length_a   1.000
_cell.length_b   1.000
_cell.length_c   1.000
_cell.angle_alpha   90.00
_cell.angle_beta   90.00
_cell.angle_gamma   90.00
#
_symmetry.space_group_name_H-M   'P 1'
#
loop_
_entity.id
_entity.type
_entity.pdbx_description
1 polymer ?
#
loop_
_entity_poly.entity_id
_entity_poly.type
_entity_poly.pdbx_seq_one_letter_code
_entity_poly.pdbx_strand_id
1 'polypeptide(L)'
;MRTITSSSGQEEAVNVRRTESADAQGINGLISPEAGAVFGRVNVIHLLEKANLAVTLANEREEILAHASFFDHPVGDLVDQTRWEAFLQKHFSAETCTPLNTLFLHFFVAETDFATASVKEILRAVFNAVAELEYILLLSPYAGVLEEALEEVFDPLQRLTDLQCSAFICHRQEHCPKLLIRPARVEDHDDLMRIFVDQTKVLSVMEQPYFLAELIQEQNEENHCAVCEVCSHTFKYTD
;
A
#
# COMPACT_ATOMS: atom_id res chain seq x y z
N MET A 1 -15.13 1.33 -6.83
CA MET A 1 -15.67 1.20 -5.47
C MET A 1 -15.29 -0.17 -4.95
N ARG A 2 -14.83 -0.25 -3.72
CA ARG A 2 -14.54 -1.52 -3.02
C ARG A 2 -15.35 -1.55 -1.73
N THR A 3 -15.60 -2.74 -1.21
CA THR A 3 -16.22 -2.89 0.10
C THR A 3 -15.12 -3.20 1.11
N ILE A 4 -15.11 -2.49 2.23
CA ILE A 4 -14.31 -2.83 3.40
C ILE A 4 -15.22 -3.31 4.53
N THR A 5 -14.69 -4.16 5.40
CA THR A 5 -15.41 -4.72 6.54
C THR A 5 -14.77 -4.23 7.83
N SER A 6 -15.58 -3.71 8.75
CA SER A 6 -15.13 -3.29 10.07
C SER A 6 -14.76 -4.48 10.96
N SER A 7 -14.10 -4.21 12.08
CA SER A 7 -13.87 -5.19 13.15
C SER A 7 -15.16 -5.77 13.74
N SER A 8 -16.26 -4.99 13.68
CA SER A 8 -17.61 -5.37 14.11
C SER A 8 -18.42 -6.11 13.03
N GLY A 9 -17.87 -6.29 11.82
CA GLY A 9 -18.51 -6.98 10.70
C GLY A 9 -19.43 -6.11 9.84
N GLN A 10 -19.45 -4.80 10.06
CA GLN A 10 -20.15 -3.84 9.20
C GLN A 10 -19.41 -3.68 7.87
N GLU A 11 -20.14 -3.74 6.77
CA GLU A 11 -19.58 -3.51 5.45
C GLU A 11 -19.87 -2.09 4.97
N GLU A 12 -18.86 -1.44 4.38
CA GLU A 12 -18.98 -0.10 3.83
C GLU A 12 -18.37 -0.04 2.44
N ALA A 13 -19.12 0.52 1.49
CA ALA A 13 -18.64 0.78 0.14
C ALA A 13 -17.82 2.06 0.13
N VAL A 14 -16.55 1.95 -0.31
CA VAL A 14 -15.56 3.00 -0.18
C VAL A 14 -14.88 3.34 -1.50
N ASN A 15 -14.46 4.59 -1.56
CA ASN A 15 -13.64 5.17 -2.60
C ASN A 15 -12.30 5.59 -2.00
N VAL A 16 -11.21 5.13 -2.61
CA VAL A 16 -9.84 5.49 -2.22
C VAL A 16 -9.31 6.45 -3.26
N ARG A 17 -8.99 7.67 -2.84
CA ARG A 17 -8.53 8.74 -3.75
C ARG A 17 -7.39 9.55 -3.14
N ARG A 18 -6.73 10.35 -3.98
CA ARG A 18 -5.80 11.37 -3.49
C ARG A 18 -6.58 12.37 -2.62
N THR A 19 -5.96 12.77 -1.52
CA THR A 19 -6.54 13.74 -0.59
C THR A 19 -6.62 15.12 -1.24
N GLU A 20 -7.71 15.82 -0.98
CA GLU A 20 -7.91 17.20 -1.39
C GLU A 20 -7.92 18.13 -0.16
N SER A 21 -7.66 19.42 -0.36
CA SER A 21 -7.66 20.40 0.75
C SER A 21 -9.03 20.50 1.45
N ALA A 22 -10.12 20.20 0.73
CA ALA A 22 -11.48 20.16 1.28
C ALA A 22 -11.66 19.03 2.32
N ASP A 23 -10.87 17.96 2.26
CA ASP A 23 -10.95 16.84 3.21
C ASP A 23 -10.40 17.22 4.59
N ALA A 24 -9.67 18.33 4.72
CA ALA A 24 -8.96 18.70 5.94
C ALA A 24 -9.87 18.76 7.18
N GLN A 25 -11.12 19.22 7.05
CA GLN A 25 -12.05 19.24 8.17
C GLN A 25 -12.45 17.82 8.61
N GLY A 26 -12.74 16.93 7.65
CA GLY A 26 -13.08 15.53 7.95
C GLY A 26 -11.90 14.79 8.60
N ILE A 27 -10.68 15.00 8.08
CA ILE A 27 -9.46 14.43 8.65
C ILE A 27 -9.22 14.92 10.08
N ASN A 28 -9.42 16.21 10.36
CA ASN A 28 -9.32 16.75 11.72
C ASN A 28 -10.35 16.12 12.67
N GLY A 29 -11.53 15.74 12.17
CA GLY A 29 -12.56 15.07 12.95
C GLY A 29 -12.20 13.65 13.38
N LEU A 30 -11.24 13.00 12.70
CA LEU A 30 -10.78 11.64 13.00
C LEU A 30 -9.58 11.59 13.96
N ILE A 31 -9.03 12.74 14.36
CA ILE A 31 -7.84 12.77 15.22
C ILE A 31 -8.20 12.28 16.62
N SER A 32 -7.70 11.10 16.98
CA SER A 32 -7.86 10.50 18.29
C SER A 32 -6.62 10.67 19.17
N PRO A 33 -6.74 10.47 20.50
CA PRO A 33 -5.58 10.41 21.40
C PRO A 33 -4.55 9.35 20.99
N GLU A 34 -4.99 8.22 20.45
CA GLU A 34 -4.14 7.11 20.00
C GLU A 34 -3.28 7.55 18.81
N ALA A 35 -3.89 8.16 17.79
CA ALA A 35 -3.15 8.76 16.68
C ALA A 35 -2.18 9.86 17.16
N GLY A 36 -2.60 10.67 18.13
CA GLY A 36 -1.75 11.67 18.77
C GLY A 36 -0.55 11.09 19.54
N ALA A 37 -0.65 9.86 20.05
CA ALA A 37 0.45 9.18 20.73
C ALA A 37 1.52 8.69 19.74
N VAL A 38 1.12 8.32 18.51
CA VAL A 38 2.03 7.87 17.45
C VAL A 38 2.63 9.05 16.69
N PHE A 39 1.80 9.98 16.24
CA PHE A 39 2.18 11.04 15.30
C PHE A 39 2.39 12.41 15.95
N GLY A 40 2.05 12.55 17.23
CA GLY A 40 2.11 13.83 17.93
C GLY A 40 1.04 14.81 17.46
N ARG A 41 1.29 16.11 17.67
CA ARG A 41 0.37 17.17 17.23
C ARG A 41 0.60 17.47 15.76
N VAL A 42 -0.46 17.35 14.96
CA VAL A 42 -0.40 17.53 13.51
C VAL A 42 -1.28 18.71 13.10
N ASN A 43 -0.73 19.61 12.28
CA ASN A 43 -1.52 20.59 11.54
C ASN A 43 -1.85 20.00 10.17
N VAL A 44 -3.10 19.53 10.02
CA VAL A 44 -3.55 18.83 8.81
C VAL A 44 -3.36 19.66 7.56
N ILE A 45 -3.68 20.97 7.58
CA ILE A 45 -3.52 21.82 6.39
C ILE A 45 -2.05 21.87 5.96
N HIS A 46 -1.15 22.11 6.91
CA HIS A 46 0.29 22.18 6.63
C HIS A 46 0.85 20.84 6.14
N LEU A 47 0.36 19.74 6.70
CA LEU A 47 0.75 18.39 6.32
C LEU A 47 0.36 18.11 4.86
N LEU A 48 -0.91 18.38 4.51
CA LEU A 48 -1.43 18.13 3.15
C LEU A 48 -0.72 18.97 2.09
N GLU A 49 -0.33 20.21 2.40
CA GLU A 49 0.41 21.08 1.49
C GLU A 49 1.81 20.56 1.16
N LYS A 50 2.41 19.76 2.03
CA LYS A 50 3.81 19.31 1.90
C LYS A 50 3.96 17.83 1.57
N ALA A 51 2.93 17.02 1.78
CA ALA A 51 3.01 15.58 1.56
C ALA A 51 3.37 15.27 0.10
N ASN A 52 4.31 14.35 -0.11
CA ASN A 52 4.61 13.81 -1.44
C ASN A 52 3.41 13.03 -1.99
N LEU A 53 2.68 12.34 -1.10
CA LEU A 53 1.45 11.65 -1.42
C LEU A 53 0.52 11.65 -0.21
N ALA A 54 -0.75 11.98 -0.42
CA ALA A 54 -1.79 11.93 0.59
C ALA A 54 -2.98 11.16 0.01
N VAL A 55 -3.49 10.19 0.77
CA VAL A 55 -4.58 9.31 0.35
C VAL A 55 -5.69 9.33 1.39
N THR A 56 -6.91 9.47 0.89
CA THR A 56 -8.13 9.52 1.67
C THR A 56 -9.03 8.37 1.26
N LEU A 57 -9.65 7.74 2.25
CA LEU A 57 -10.67 6.73 2.08
C LEU A 57 -12.00 7.33 2.56
N ALA A 58 -12.95 7.43 1.65
CA ALA A 58 -14.28 8.01 1.90
C ALA A 58 -15.38 7.03 1.50
N ASN A 59 -16.53 7.12 2.17
CA ASN A 59 -17.70 6.34 1.82
C ASN A 59 -18.50 6.98 0.66
N GLU A 60 -19.61 6.36 0.26
CA GLU A 60 -20.48 6.89 -0.82
C GLU A 60 -21.10 8.27 -0.53
N ARG A 61 -21.10 8.70 0.73
CA ARG A 61 -21.59 10.01 1.16
C ARG A 61 -20.49 11.07 1.19
N GLU A 62 -19.28 10.72 0.73
CA GLU A 62 -18.06 11.53 0.86
C GLU A 62 -17.67 11.83 2.32
N GLU A 63 -18.15 11.01 3.26
CA GLU A 63 -17.68 11.05 4.65
C GLU A 63 -16.31 10.37 4.72
N ILE A 64 -15.36 11.04 5.37
CA ILE A 64 -13.98 10.57 5.48
C ILE A 64 -13.90 9.49 6.55
N LEU A 65 -13.57 8.26 6.15
CA LEU A 65 -13.37 7.14 7.07
C LEU A 65 -11.92 7.03 7.50
N ALA A 66 -10.96 7.36 6.62
CA ALA A 66 -9.54 7.31 6.95
C ALA A 66 -8.70 8.20 6.05
N HIS A 67 -7.50 8.49 6.52
CA HIS A 67 -6.50 9.29 5.82
C HIS A 67 -5.08 8.86 6.18
N ALA A 68 -4.18 8.90 5.20
CA ALA A 68 -2.74 8.81 5.43
C ALA A 68 -1.95 9.82 4.58
N SER A 69 -0.87 10.35 5.16
CA SER A 69 0.08 11.24 4.47
C SER A 69 1.49 10.66 4.48
N PHE A 70 2.15 10.74 3.33
CA PHE A 70 3.45 10.14 3.07
C PHE A 70 4.45 11.16 2.53
N PHE A 71 5.70 11.01 2.96
CA PHE A 71 6.82 11.88 2.61
C PHE A 71 8.04 11.09 2.14
N ASP A 72 8.97 11.72 1.44
CA ASP A 72 10.25 11.14 1.00
C ASP A 72 11.37 11.22 2.05
N HIS A 73 11.04 11.69 3.25
CA HIS A 73 11.94 11.80 4.40
C HIS A 73 11.20 11.43 5.70
N PRO A 74 11.89 11.04 6.78
CA PRO A 74 11.25 10.73 8.06
C PRO A 74 10.66 11.96 8.76
N VAL A 75 9.80 11.72 9.75
CA VAL A 75 9.08 12.78 10.48
C VAL A 75 10.02 13.60 11.38
N GLY A 76 9.79 14.92 11.40
CA GLY A 76 10.50 15.87 12.25
C GLY A 76 12.00 15.98 11.95
N ASP A 77 12.78 16.34 12.97
CA ASP A 77 14.23 16.55 12.89
C ASP A 77 15.03 15.35 13.42
N LEU A 78 14.46 14.14 13.41
CA LEU A 78 15.11 12.92 13.92
C LEU A 78 16.44 12.67 13.20
N VAL A 79 16.45 12.92 11.89
CA VAL A 79 17.62 12.88 11.03
C VAL A 79 17.49 13.97 9.99
N ASP A 80 18.63 14.51 9.56
CA ASP A 80 18.69 15.35 8.37
C ASP A 80 18.02 14.63 7.19
N GLN A 81 17.02 15.27 6.59
CA GLN A 81 16.22 14.72 5.49
C GLN A 81 17.08 14.31 4.29
N THR A 82 18.26 14.91 4.11
CA THR A 82 19.18 14.55 3.02
C THR A 82 20.08 13.36 3.34
N ARG A 83 20.06 12.87 4.59
CA ARG A 83 20.97 11.84 5.11
C ARG A 83 20.26 10.65 5.75
N TRP A 84 18.94 10.55 5.59
CA TRP A 84 18.15 9.52 6.25
C TRP A 84 18.57 8.11 5.83
N GLU A 85 19.01 7.90 4.58
CA GLU A 85 19.42 6.58 4.07
C GLU A 85 20.62 6.04 4.87
N ALA A 86 21.69 6.82 4.96
CA ALA A 86 22.88 6.46 5.72
C ALA A 86 22.59 6.30 7.23
N PHE A 87 21.64 7.07 7.76
CA PHE A 87 21.19 6.90 9.15
C PHE A 87 20.46 5.57 9.35
N LEU A 88 19.51 5.23 8.47
CA LEU A 88 18.78 3.98 8.57
C LEU A 88 19.72 2.78 8.46
N GLN A 89 20.60 2.74 7.46
CA GLN A 89 21.58 1.66 7.26
C GLN A 89 22.54 1.50 8.45
N LYS A 90 22.82 2.57 9.18
CA LYS A 90 23.68 2.53 10.38
C LYS A 90 22.95 2.01 11.61
N HIS A 91 21.69 2.38 11.78
CA HIS A 91 20.96 2.20 13.03
C HIS A 91 19.94 1.06 12.98
N PHE A 92 19.53 0.62 11.78
CA PHE A 92 18.50 -0.38 11.52
C PHE A 92 18.88 -1.29 10.34
N SER A 93 18.35 -2.52 10.33
CA SER A 93 18.49 -3.46 9.21
C SER A 93 17.60 -3.05 8.02
N ALA A 94 17.98 -1.96 7.34
CA ALA A 94 17.22 -1.32 6.27
C ALA A 94 18.07 -1.07 5.01
N GLU A 95 18.98 -2.00 4.70
CA GLU A 95 19.98 -1.89 3.62
C GLU A 95 19.37 -1.78 2.21
N THR A 96 18.13 -2.26 2.03
CA THR A 96 17.41 -2.22 0.76
C THR A 96 16.59 -0.94 0.55
N CYS A 97 16.43 -0.13 1.60
CA CYS A 97 15.68 1.12 1.54
C CYS A 97 16.56 2.22 0.91
N THR A 98 16.04 2.88 -0.11
CA THR A 98 16.70 3.94 -0.87
C THR A 98 15.73 5.10 -1.11
N PRO A 99 16.23 6.31 -1.44
CA PRO A 99 15.38 7.44 -1.80
C PRO A 99 14.42 7.20 -2.97
N LEU A 100 14.71 6.24 -3.85
CA LEU A 100 13.87 5.93 -5.01
C LEU A 100 12.68 5.02 -4.68
N ASN A 101 12.83 4.14 -3.69
CA ASN A 101 11.89 3.04 -3.43
C ASN A 101 11.21 3.10 -2.07
N THR A 102 11.36 4.21 -1.33
CA THR A 102 10.91 4.34 0.06
C THR A 102 10.14 5.64 0.27
N LEU A 103 8.99 5.54 0.94
CA LEU A 103 8.27 6.68 1.53
C LEU A 103 8.11 6.46 3.04
N PHE A 104 7.79 7.53 3.76
CA PHE A 104 7.61 7.55 5.20
C PHE A 104 6.17 7.92 5.52
N LEU A 105 5.50 7.10 6.32
CA LEU A 105 4.20 7.41 6.89
C LEU A 105 4.37 8.49 7.97
N HIS A 106 3.85 9.69 7.72
CA HIS A 106 3.91 10.81 8.67
C HIS A 106 2.66 10.96 9.49
N PHE A 107 1.53 10.47 8.96
CA PHE A 107 0.26 10.60 9.62
C PHE A 107 -0.72 9.55 9.12
N PHE A 108 -1.44 8.94 10.05
CA PHE A 108 -2.59 8.09 9.77
C PHE A 108 -3.68 8.37 10.81
N VAL A 109 -4.91 8.46 10.34
CA VAL A 109 -6.11 8.51 11.18
C VAL A 109 -7.22 7.74 10.49
N ALA A 110 -8.07 7.09 11.29
CA ALA A 110 -9.23 6.36 10.79
C ALA A 110 -10.34 6.31 11.82
N GLU A 111 -11.56 6.06 11.35
CA GLU A 111 -12.64 5.58 12.20
C GLU A 111 -12.23 4.24 12.81
N THR A 112 -12.37 4.13 14.14
CA THR A 112 -11.82 3.02 14.94
C THR A 112 -12.25 1.65 14.42
N ASP A 113 -13.53 1.49 14.09
CA ASP A 113 -14.09 0.22 13.63
C ASP A 113 -13.54 -0.20 12.26
N PHE A 114 -13.08 0.75 11.43
CA PHE A 114 -12.58 0.51 10.08
C PHE A 114 -11.06 0.68 9.95
N ALA A 115 -10.32 0.94 11.02
CA ALA A 115 -8.91 1.33 10.96
C ALA A 115 -8.02 0.32 10.22
N THR A 116 -8.07 -0.96 10.59
CA THR A 116 -7.29 -2.04 9.98
C THR A 116 -7.61 -2.22 8.49
N ALA A 117 -8.89 -2.27 8.14
CA ALA A 117 -9.30 -2.42 6.74
C ALA A 117 -8.90 -1.19 5.90
N SER A 118 -9.01 0.00 6.51
CA SER A 118 -8.68 1.26 5.87
C SER A 118 -7.19 1.40 5.59
N VAL A 119 -6.32 1.10 6.55
CA VAL A 119 -4.87 1.20 6.32
C VAL A 119 -4.41 0.22 5.24
N LYS A 120 -4.95 -1.00 5.20
CA LYS A 120 -4.64 -1.99 4.15
C LYS A 120 -5.04 -1.50 2.76
N GLU A 121 -6.23 -0.92 2.62
CA GLU A 121 -6.69 -0.37 1.34
C GLU A 121 -5.94 0.90 0.92
N ILE A 122 -5.58 1.76 1.87
CA ILE A 122 -4.74 2.94 1.61
C ILE A 122 -3.34 2.52 1.14
N LEU A 123 -2.66 1.63 1.87
CA LEU A 123 -1.32 1.14 1.50
C LEU A 123 -1.34 0.48 0.12
N ARG A 124 -2.37 -0.33 -0.17
CA ARG A 124 -2.58 -0.91 -1.50
C ARG A 124 -2.73 0.16 -2.58
N ALA A 125 -3.47 1.25 -2.32
CA ALA A 125 -3.61 2.35 -3.28
C ALA A 125 -2.28 3.10 -3.48
N VAL A 126 -1.53 3.35 -2.42
CA VAL A 126 -0.22 4.01 -2.46
C VAL A 126 0.79 3.21 -3.27
N PHE A 127 0.96 1.93 -2.97
CA PHE A 127 1.84 1.06 -3.74
C PHE A 127 1.42 0.95 -5.21
N ASN A 128 0.12 0.88 -5.52
CA ASN A 128 -0.31 0.88 -6.92
C ASN A 128 -0.09 2.22 -7.64
N ALA A 129 -0.05 3.33 -6.91
CA ALA A 129 0.16 4.66 -7.49
C ALA A 129 1.62 4.96 -7.84
N VAL A 130 2.58 4.32 -7.16
CA VAL A 130 4.02 4.53 -7.37
C VAL A 130 4.70 3.19 -7.65
N ALA A 131 5.14 2.99 -8.89
CA ALA A 131 5.64 1.69 -9.36
C ALA A 131 6.96 1.30 -8.69
N GLU A 132 7.84 2.28 -8.45
CA GLU A 132 9.16 2.11 -7.85
C GLU A 132 9.12 1.92 -6.32
N LEU A 133 7.97 2.24 -5.69
CA LEU A 133 7.82 2.16 -4.24
C LEU A 133 7.76 0.71 -3.79
N GLU A 134 8.74 0.29 -3.01
CA GLU A 134 8.85 -1.08 -2.45
C GLU A 134 8.61 -1.09 -0.94
N TYR A 135 8.91 0.03 -0.25
CA TYR A 135 8.84 0.12 1.20
C TYR A 135 8.11 1.39 1.65
N ILE A 136 7.32 1.24 2.71
CA ILE A 136 6.83 2.38 3.49
C ILE A 136 7.39 2.23 4.89
N LEU A 137 8.02 3.27 5.42
CA LEU A 137 8.61 3.28 6.75
C LEU A 137 7.81 4.15 7.71
N LEU A 138 7.77 3.74 8.97
CA LEU A 138 7.28 4.55 10.08
C LEU A 138 8.41 4.71 11.08
N LEU A 139 8.97 5.92 11.19
CA LEU A 139 9.94 6.24 12.23
C LEU A 139 9.22 7.02 13.32
N SER A 140 9.25 6.49 14.54
CA SER A 140 8.69 7.16 15.70
C SER A 140 9.80 7.53 16.68
N PRO A 141 9.96 8.83 17.01
CA PRO A 141 10.83 9.25 18.11
C PRO A 141 10.19 8.95 19.47
N TYR A 142 8.91 8.60 19.50
CA TYR A 142 8.17 8.29 20.72
C TYR A 142 8.25 6.80 21.00
N ALA A 143 8.57 6.43 22.25
CA ALA A 143 8.52 5.04 22.72
C ALA A 143 7.07 4.54 22.94
N GLY A 144 6.13 5.03 22.12
CA GLY A 144 4.73 4.62 22.15
C GLY A 144 4.54 3.27 21.45
N VAL A 145 3.52 2.54 21.88
CA VAL A 145 3.02 1.35 21.19
C VAL A 145 2.25 1.84 19.97
N LEU A 146 2.40 1.15 18.84
CA LEU A 146 1.59 1.45 17.65
C LEU A 146 0.13 1.10 17.96
N GLU A 147 -0.80 1.76 17.30
CA GLU A 147 -2.18 1.29 17.32
C GLU A 147 -2.31 -0.04 16.55
N GLU A 148 -3.28 -0.87 16.94
CA GLU A 148 -3.47 -2.24 16.42
C GLU A 148 -3.48 -2.31 14.89
N ALA A 149 -4.13 -1.35 14.23
CA ALA A 149 -4.19 -1.27 12.77
C ALA A 149 -2.81 -1.12 12.13
N LEU A 150 -1.90 -0.34 12.74
CA LEU A 150 -0.53 -0.16 12.26
C LEU A 150 0.34 -1.37 12.60
N GLU A 151 0.16 -1.99 13.78
CA GLU A 151 0.87 -3.24 14.14
C GLU A 151 0.57 -4.39 13.18
N GLU A 152 -0.62 -4.43 12.60
CA GLU A 152 -0.99 -5.47 11.61
C GLU A 152 -0.31 -5.33 10.25
N VAL A 153 0.21 -4.15 9.90
CA VAL A 153 0.75 -3.86 8.55
C VAL A 153 2.20 -3.38 8.55
N PHE A 154 2.78 -3.18 9.73
CA PHE A 154 4.16 -2.74 9.90
C PHE A 154 4.93 -3.70 10.81
N ASP A 155 6.01 -4.25 10.28
CA ASP A 155 6.96 -5.05 11.05
C ASP A 155 8.02 -4.15 11.70
N PRO A 156 8.44 -4.45 12.95
CA PRO A 156 9.52 -3.71 13.58
C PRO A 156 10.86 -3.97 12.87
N LEU A 157 11.57 -2.90 12.50
CA LEU A 157 12.94 -3.01 12.00
C LEU A 157 13.89 -3.37 13.15
N GLN A 158 14.77 -4.34 12.89
CA GLN A 158 15.82 -4.71 13.83
C GLN A 158 16.75 -3.52 14.07
N ARG A 159 16.94 -3.17 15.34
CA ARG A 159 17.90 -2.14 15.77
C ARG A 159 19.31 -2.70 15.81
N LEU A 160 20.24 -2.00 15.18
CA LEU A 160 21.66 -2.34 15.17
C LEU A 160 22.46 -1.56 16.24
N THR A 161 21.85 -0.50 16.80
CA THR A 161 22.48 0.39 17.78
C THR A 161 21.48 0.79 18.85
N ASP A 162 21.99 1.29 19.99
CA ASP A 162 21.18 1.70 21.14
C ASP A 162 20.59 3.12 20.97
N LEU A 163 19.80 3.31 19.91
CA LEU A 163 19.14 4.58 19.60
C LEU A 163 17.73 4.62 20.20
N GLN A 164 17.35 5.76 20.80
CA GLN A 164 16.01 6.00 21.34
C GLN A 164 15.02 6.39 20.26
N CYS A 165 14.85 5.54 19.25
CA CYS A 165 13.74 5.63 18.29
C CYS A 165 13.33 4.24 17.82
N SER A 166 12.07 4.11 17.42
CA SER A 166 11.56 2.91 16.79
C SER A 166 11.40 3.16 15.29
N ALA A 167 11.70 2.15 14.49
CA ALA A 167 11.43 2.16 13.07
C ALA A 167 10.66 0.89 12.71
N PHE A 168 9.69 1.04 11.83
CA PHE A 168 8.87 -0.05 11.33
C PHE A 168 8.82 0.01 9.80
N ILE A 169 8.61 -1.14 9.17
CA ILE A 169 8.64 -1.32 7.72
C ILE A 169 7.38 -2.05 7.25
N CYS A 170 6.81 -1.57 6.15
CA CYS A 170 5.73 -2.20 5.43
C CYS A 170 6.22 -2.53 4.02
N HIS A 171 6.00 -3.77 3.58
CA HIS A 171 6.49 -4.26 2.31
C HIS A 171 5.41 -4.23 1.23
N ARG A 172 5.76 -3.74 0.03
CA ARG A 172 4.85 -3.74 -1.13
C ARG A 172 4.18 -5.10 -1.35
N GLN A 173 4.95 -6.18 -1.27
CA GLN A 173 4.51 -7.55 -1.60
C GLN A 173 3.36 -8.06 -0.72
N GLU A 174 3.17 -7.51 0.48
CA GLU A 174 2.08 -7.87 1.39
C GLU A 174 0.74 -7.27 0.97
N HIS A 175 0.78 -6.17 0.21
CA HIS A 175 -0.40 -5.45 -0.26
C HIS A 175 -0.64 -5.59 -1.77
N CYS A 176 0.45 -5.74 -2.53
CA CYS A 176 0.46 -5.77 -3.99
C CYS A 176 1.41 -6.89 -4.46
N PRO A 177 0.90 -8.04 -4.90
CA PRO A 177 1.75 -9.12 -5.40
C PRO A 177 2.58 -8.64 -6.59
N LYS A 178 3.84 -9.08 -6.65
CA LYS A 178 4.67 -8.88 -7.84
C LYS A 178 4.13 -9.75 -8.97
N LEU A 179 3.88 -9.11 -10.09
CA LEU A 179 3.36 -9.74 -11.29
C LEU A 179 4.52 -10.06 -12.23
N LEU A 180 4.65 -11.32 -12.63
CA LEU A 180 5.60 -11.76 -13.62
C LEU A 180 4.95 -11.72 -14.99
N ILE A 181 5.56 -10.96 -15.90
CA ILE A 181 5.16 -10.93 -17.31
C ILE A 181 6.03 -11.91 -18.07
N ARG A 182 5.40 -12.83 -18.80
CA ARG A 182 6.06 -13.78 -19.70
C ARG A 182 5.28 -13.96 -20.99
N PRO A 183 5.91 -14.48 -22.06
CA PRO A 183 5.18 -14.89 -23.25
C PRO A 183 4.06 -15.88 -22.89
N ALA A 184 2.90 -15.67 -23.50
CA ALA A 184 1.74 -16.55 -23.38
C ALA A 184 2.03 -17.88 -24.06
N ARG A 185 1.51 -18.96 -23.46
CA ARG A 185 1.56 -20.32 -24.01
C ARG A 185 0.15 -20.83 -24.21
N VAL A 186 -0.01 -21.80 -25.11
CA VAL A 186 -1.34 -22.34 -25.43
C VAL A 186 -2.00 -22.94 -24.19
N GLU A 187 -1.22 -23.47 -23.24
CA GLU A 187 -1.70 -24.00 -21.96
C GLU A 187 -2.34 -22.93 -21.05
N ASP A 188 -1.99 -21.64 -21.22
CA ASP A 188 -2.58 -20.54 -20.45
C ASP A 188 -4.05 -20.31 -20.81
N HIS A 189 -4.54 -20.90 -21.91
CA HIS A 189 -5.92 -20.81 -22.37
C HIS A 189 -6.94 -21.06 -21.25
N ASP A 190 -6.82 -22.18 -20.55
CA ASP A 190 -7.83 -22.61 -19.58
C ASP A 190 -7.88 -21.67 -18.36
N ASP A 191 -6.73 -21.19 -17.92
CA ASP A 191 -6.62 -20.26 -16.80
C ASP A 191 -7.13 -18.86 -17.18
N LEU A 192 -6.81 -18.37 -18.38
CA LEU A 192 -7.33 -17.11 -18.89
C LEU A 192 -8.85 -17.16 -19.11
N MET A 193 -9.38 -18.28 -19.60
CA MET A 193 -10.82 -18.47 -19.77
C MET A 193 -11.57 -18.35 -18.44
N ARG A 194 -11.02 -18.89 -17.35
CA ARG A 194 -11.60 -18.72 -15.99
C ARG A 194 -11.67 -17.25 -15.58
N ILE A 195 -10.59 -16.50 -15.80
CA ILE A 195 -10.55 -15.06 -15.49
C ILE A 195 -11.61 -14.29 -16.30
N PHE A 196 -11.78 -14.62 -17.58
CA PHE A 196 -12.80 -13.97 -18.42
C PHE A 196 -14.23 -14.28 -17.96
N VAL A 197 -14.51 -15.52 -17.55
CA VAL A 197 -15.80 -15.91 -16.97
C VAL A 197 -16.11 -15.05 -15.74
N ASP A 198 -15.11 -14.84 -14.89
CA ASP A 198 -15.29 -14.14 -13.61
C ASP A 198 -15.37 -12.61 -13.77
N GLN A 199 -14.64 -12.03 -14.74
CA GLN A 199 -14.48 -10.57 -14.84
C GLN A 199 -15.46 -9.88 -15.81
N THR A 200 -16.04 -10.57 -16.80
CA THR A 200 -16.89 -9.89 -17.80
C THR A 200 -17.93 -10.76 -18.49
N LYS A 201 -19.06 -10.12 -18.81
CA LYS A 201 -20.12 -10.53 -19.75
C LYS A 201 -19.64 -10.66 -21.21
N VAL A 202 -18.40 -11.10 -21.46
CA VAL A 202 -17.84 -11.27 -22.82
C VAL A 202 -18.32 -12.62 -23.35
N LEU A 203 -19.61 -12.68 -23.70
CA LEU A 203 -20.24 -13.87 -24.29
C LEU A 203 -19.56 -14.27 -25.60
N SER A 204 -19.06 -13.32 -26.38
CA SER A 204 -18.51 -13.57 -27.72
C SER A 204 -17.21 -14.38 -27.74
N VAL A 205 -16.36 -14.24 -26.72
CA VAL A 205 -15.13 -15.05 -26.59
C VAL A 205 -15.47 -16.45 -26.05
N MET A 206 -16.52 -16.57 -25.22
CA MET A 206 -17.01 -17.86 -24.75
C MET A 206 -17.71 -18.68 -25.84
N GLU A 207 -18.25 -18.02 -26.88
CA GLU A 207 -18.84 -18.68 -28.06
C GLU A 207 -17.79 -19.38 -28.94
N GLN A 208 -16.50 -19.03 -28.81
CA GLN A 208 -15.40 -19.63 -29.55
C GLN A 208 -14.34 -20.18 -28.59
N PRO A 209 -14.52 -21.41 -28.06
CA PRO A 209 -13.69 -21.97 -27.00
C PRO A 209 -12.23 -22.26 -27.38
N TYR A 210 -11.80 -21.95 -28.60
CA TYR A 210 -10.42 -22.09 -29.07
C TYR A 210 -9.81 -20.78 -29.60
N PHE A 211 -10.58 -19.70 -29.67
CA PHE A 211 -10.13 -18.43 -30.24
C PHE A 211 -8.86 -17.90 -29.57
N LEU A 212 -8.81 -17.99 -28.23
CA LEU A 212 -7.66 -17.53 -27.47
C LEU A 212 -6.44 -18.45 -27.65
N ALA A 213 -6.65 -19.77 -27.77
CA ALA A 213 -5.57 -20.72 -28.03
C ALA A 213 -4.96 -20.51 -29.43
N GLU A 214 -5.80 -20.28 -30.45
CA GLU A 214 -5.38 -19.95 -31.81
C GLU A 214 -4.60 -18.62 -31.84
N LEU A 215 -5.09 -17.58 -31.17
CA LEU A 215 -4.41 -16.28 -31.09
C LEU A 215 -3.03 -16.38 -30.44
N ILE A 216 -2.90 -17.17 -29.36
CA ILE A 216 -1.62 -17.44 -28.70
C ILE A 216 -0.71 -18.28 -29.59
N GLN A 217 -1.25 -19.22 -30.37
CA GLN A 217 -0.47 -20.06 -31.27
C GLN A 217 0.05 -19.30 -32.51
N GLU A 218 -0.71 -18.32 -33.02
CA GLU A 218 -0.38 -17.53 -34.21
C GLU A 218 0.55 -16.34 -33.94
N GLN A 219 1.21 -16.30 -32.79
CA GLN A 219 2.24 -15.31 -32.49
C GLN A 219 3.38 -15.35 -33.53
N ASN A 220 3.83 -14.17 -33.96
CA ASN A 220 4.90 -13.99 -34.95
C ASN A 220 5.68 -12.70 -34.63
N GLU A 221 6.63 -12.28 -35.47
CA GLU A 221 7.47 -11.09 -35.24
C GLU A 221 6.67 -9.78 -35.02
N GLU A 222 5.45 -9.67 -35.53
CA GLU A 222 4.58 -8.49 -35.42
C GLU A 222 3.44 -8.66 -34.39
N ASN A 223 3.15 -9.89 -33.94
CA ASN A 223 2.07 -10.19 -33.00
C ASN A 223 2.56 -11.04 -31.83
N HIS A 224 2.53 -10.51 -30.61
CA HIS A 224 2.97 -11.19 -29.40
C HIS A 224 1.87 -11.15 -28.35
N CYS A 225 1.69 -12.28 -27.65
CA CYS A 225 0.81 -12.42 -26.52
C CYS A 225 1.66 -12.58 -25.25
N ALA A 226 1.31 -11.81 -24.21
CA ALA A 226 1.95 -11.92 -22.91
C ALA A 226 0.90 -12.22 -21.85
N VAL A 227 1.26 -13.07 -20.89
CA VAL A 227 0.47 -13.32 -19.69
C VAL A 227 1.16 -12.75 -18.48
N CYS A 228 0.35 -12.48 -17.46
CA CYS A 228 0.76 -11.86 -16.23
C CYS A 228 0.32 -12.76 -15.08
N GLU A 229 1.28 -13.36 -14.37
CA GLU A 229 1.02 -14.30 -13.28
C GLU A 229 1.57 -13.78 -11.94
N VAL A 230 0.91 -14.12 -10.84
CA VAL A 230 1.38 -13.74 -9.50
C VAL A 230 2.63 -14.55 -9.16
N CYS A 231 3.73 -13.89 -8.81
CA CYS A 231 4.94 -14.55 -8.32
C CYS A 231 4.64 -15.27 -7.00
N SER A 232 4.38 -16.58 -7.05
CA SER A 232 4.27 -17.43 -5.87
C SER A 232 5.66 -17.83 -5.34
N HIS A 233 6.49 -16.85 -4.96
CA HIS A 233 7.71 -17.16 -4.21
C HIS A 233 7.37 -17.33 -2.73
N THR A 234 6.93 -18.53 -2.37
CA THR A 234 7.10 -19.04 -1.00
C THR A 234 8.59 -19.19 -0.75
N PHE A 235 9.22 -18.18 -0.13
CA PHE A 235 10.50 -18.41 0.54
C PHE A 235 10.25 -19.32 1.73
N LYS A 236 10.27 -20.64 1.49
CA LYS A 236 10.64 -21.56 2.56
C LYS A 236 12.12 -21.34 2.81
N TYR A 237 12.45 -20.49 3.78
CA TYR A 237 13.70 -20.64 4.49
C TYR A 237 13.65 -22.01 5.19
N THR A 238 14.19 -23.02 4.53
CA THR A 238 14.69 -24.21 5.20
C THR A 238 16.14 -23.92 5.55
N ASP A 239 16.40 -23.68 6.84
CA ASP A 239 17.64 -24.14 7.47
C ASP A 239 17.63 -25.68 7.53
#